data_AF-A0A6L3EYK0-F1
#
_entry.id   AF-A0A6L3EYK0-F1
#
_cell.length_a   1.000
_cell.length_b   1.000
_cell.length_c   1.000
_cell.angle_alpha   90.00
_cell.angle_beta   90.00
_cell.angle_gamma   90.00
#
_symmetry.space_group_name_H-M   'P 1'
#
loop_
_entity.id
_entity.type
_entity.pdbx_description
1 polymer ?
#
loop_
_entity_poly.entity_id
_entity_poly.type
_entity_poly.pdbx_seq_one_letter_code
_entity_poly.pdbx_strand_id
1 'polypeptide(L)'
;MMMKPQSVHKVSAFITRDTAMGRQILLFRHPTAGIQVPAGTVEDGEGLETAVLREVTEETGLTQVRIISYLGKMDNELEPDSRVISRPIQARLEPNTTSFPFMKVFSRGLTVHYEGTQNNFTKISYVEYDQMPNPTAIDFQIVGWVPNDAISTHKPRHFFHLVCEKETAVS
;
A
#
# COMPACT_ATOMS: atom_id res chain seq x y z
N MET A 1 -28.19 -8.75 -4.21
CA MET A 1 -27.52 -7.75 -3.36
C MET A 1 -26.18 -7.45 -3.99
N MET A 2 -25.97 -6.26 -4.59
CA MET A 2 -24.67 -5.92 -5.18
C MET A 2 -23.68 -5.75 -4.03
N MET A 3 -22.72 -6.67 -3.90
CA MET A 3 -21.59 -6.49 -2.99
C MET A 3 -20.90 -5.19 -3.42
N LYS A 4 -20.74 -4.23 -2.50
CA LYS A 4 -19.90 -3.06 -2.77
C LYS A 4 -18.51 -3.58 -3.18
N PRO A 5 -17.88 -2.99 -4.21
CA PRO A 5 -16.52 -3.38 -4.56
C PRO A 5 -15.65 -3.24 -3.32
N GLN A 6 -14.93 -4.31 -2.97
CA GLN A 6 -14.08 -4.34 -1.79
C GLN A 6 -12.95 -3.33 -1.98
N SER A 7 -12.95 -2.20 -1.26
CA SER A 7 -11.88 -1.21 -1.37
C SER A 7 -10.68 -1.61 -0.52
N VAL A 8 -9.46 -1.38 -1.01
CA VAL A 8 -8.23 -1.50 -0.21
C VAL A 8 -7.72 -0.11 0.10
N HIS A 9 -7.98 0.34 1.31
CA HIS A 9 -7.63 1.70 1.72
C HIS A 9 -6.13 1.84 2.00
N LYS A 10 -5.58 2.99 1.63
CA LYS A 10 -4.22 3.42 1.96
C LYS A 10 -4.28 4.68 2.82
N VAL A 11 -3.26 4.89 3.64
CA VAL A 11 -3.08 6.11 4.42
C VAL A 11 -1.71 6.73 4.15
N SER A 12 -1.62 8.04 4.29
CA SER A 12 -0.37 8.81 4.24
C SER A 12 -0.35 9.88 5.32
N ALA A 13 0.78 10.00 6.02
CA ALA A 13 0.99 10.93 7.12
C ALA A 13 1.92 12.08 6.71
N PHE A 14 1.39 13.30 6.61
CA PHE A 14 2.22 14.50 6.55
C PHE A 14 2.53 14.92 7.98
N ILE A 15 3.70 14.53 8.50
CA ILE A 15 4.10 14.87 9.87
C ILE A 15 4.90 16.16 9.85
N THR A 16 4.41 17.19 10.52
CA THR A 16 5.10 18.49 10.59
C THR A 16 5.59 18.81 11.99
N ARG A 17 6.65 19.62 12.06
CA ARG A 17 7.05 20.34 13.27
C ARG A 17 7.29 21.81 12.96
N ASP A 18 6.97 22.68 13.91
CA ASP A 18 7.29 24.10 13.81
C ASP A 18 8.67 24.34 14.43
N THR A 19 9.49 25.15 13.76
CA THR A 19 10.85 25.54 14.21
C THR A 19 11.02 27.05 14.09
N ALA A 20 12.07 27.61 14.68
CA ALA A 20 12.42 29.03 14.51
C ALA A 20 12.65 29.43 13.05
N MET A 21 12.99 28.47 12.17
CA MET A 21 13.21 28.69 10.74
C MET A 21 11.96 28.42 9.88
N GLY A 22 10.84 28.11 10.51
CA GLY A 22 9.58 27.77 9.84
C GLY A 22 9.17 26.30 10.00
N ARG A 23 8.11 25.93 9.29
CA ARG A 23 7.50 24.59 9.34
C ARG A 23 8.31 23.59 8.52
N GLN A 24 8.63 22.47 9.13
CA GLN A 24 9.34 21.35 8.50
C GLN A 24 8.41 20.14 8.40
N ILE A 25 8.68 19.27 7.43
CA ILE A 25 7.98 18.00 7.24
C ILE A 25 8.96 16.84 7.34
N LEU A 26 8.53 15.74 7.97
CA LEU A 26 9.31 14.51 8.01
C LEU A 26 9.24 13.80 6.65
N LEU A 27 10.41 13.58 6.07
CA LEU A 27 10.61 12.75 4.88
C LEU A 27 11.70 11.74 5.20
N PHE A 28 11.59 10.53 4.68
CA PHE A 28 12.65 9.53 4.74
C PHE A 28 12.96 8.97 3.36
N ARG A 29 14.18 8.49 3.20
CA ARG A 29 14.67 7.92 1.96
C ARG A 29 14.62 6.41 2.07
N HIS A 30 13.65 5.80 1.39
CA HIS A 30 13.63 4.36 1.20
C HIS A 30 14.67 3.97 0.14
N PRO A 31 15.48 2.92 0.37
CA PRO A 31 16.50 2.48 -0.59
C PRO A 31 15.94 2.27 -2.00
N THR A 32 14.72 1.73 -2.09
CA THR A 32 14.08 1.37 -3.36
C THR A 32 12.99 2.32 -3.85
N ALA A 33 12.32 3.05 -2.94
CA ALA A 33 11.14 3.86 -3.27
C ALA A 33 11.43 5.37 -3.30
N GLY A 34 12.68 5.78 -3.03
CA GLY A 34 13.07 7.18 -3.04
C GLY A 34 12.62 7.92 -1.80
N ILE A 35 12.28 9.20 -1.94
CA ILE A 35 11.85 10.05 -0.83
C ILE A 35 10.35 9.87 -0.61
N GLN A 36 9.95 9.52 0.61
CA GLN A 36 8.54 9.30 0.95
C GLN A 36 8.18 9.86 2.33
N VAL A 37 6.87 10.08 2.49
CA VAL A 37 6.20 10.29 3.78
C VAL A 37 5.73 8.94 4.32
N PRO A 38 5.44 8.81 5.64
CA PRO A 38 4.95 7.54 6.16
C PRO A 38 3.61 7.18 5.55
N ALA A 39 3.45 5.92 5.15
CA ALA A 39 2.30 5.48 4.40
C ALA A 39 2.15 3.97 4.39
N GLY A 40 0.90 3.49 4.40
CA GLY A 40 0.68 2.06 4.23
C GLY A 40 -0.76 1.65 4.02
N THR A 41 -1.01 0.37 4.23
CA THR A 41 -2.30 -0.27 3.94
C THR A 41 -3.14 -0.31 5.19
N VAL A 42 -4.42 0.02 5.06
CA VAL A 42 -5.40 -0.16 6.13
C VAL A 42 -5.79 -1.63 6.17
N GLU A 43 -5.57 -2.25 7.33
CA GLU A 43 -5.89 -3.65 7.54
C GLU A 43 -7.40 -3.88 7.68
N ASP A 44 -7.84 -5.12 7.49
CA ASP A 44 -9.26 -5.44 7.62
C ASP A 44 -9.76 -5.20 9.05
N GLY A 45 -10.82 -4.39 9.19
CA GLY A 45 -11.36 -3.97 10.47
C GLY A 45 -10.59 -2.84 11.16
N GLU A 46 -9.51 -2.35 10.56
CA GLU A 46 -8.71 -1.23 11.10
C GLU A 46 -9.33 0.13 10.73
N GLY A 47 -9.38 1.05 11.70
CA GLY A 47 -9.78 2.44 11.47
C GLY A 47 -8.68 3.23 10.76
N LEU A 48 -9.04 4.26 9.99
CA LEU A 48 -8.06 5.06 9.24
C LEU A 48 -7.06 5.77 10.16
N GLU A 49 -7.51 6.34 11.29
CA GLU A 49 -6.62 6.96 12.27
C GLU A 49 -5.68 5.94 12.93
N THR A 50 -6.19 4.74 13.23
CA THR A 50 -5.37 3.66 13.78
C THR A 50 -4.30 3.22 12.80
N ALA A 51 -4.67 3.03 11.53
CA ALA A 51 -3.74 2.65 10.47
C ALA A 51 -2.63 3.68 10.30
N VAL A 52 -2.97 4.98 10.20
CA VAL A 52 -1.95 6.01 9.97
C VAL A 52 -0.99 6.13 11.16
N LEU A 53 -1.47 5.98 12.40
CA LEU A 53 -0.61 6.01 13.59
C LEU A 53 0.30 4.78 13.68
N ARG A 54 -0.21 3.59 13.30
CA ARG A 54 0.58 2.35 13.21
C ARG A 54 1.71 2.50 12.19
N GLU A 55 1.38 2.88 10.96
CA GLU A 55 2.37 3.05 9.87
C GLU A 55 3.45 4.08 10.24
N VAL A 56 3.06 5.20 10.86
CA VAL A 56 4.03 6.18 11.37
C VAL A 56 4.96 5.55 12.39
N THR A 57 4.43 4.75 13.32
CA THR A 57 5.26 4.09 14.34
C THR A 57 6.20 3.06 13.70
N GLU A 58 5.71 2.22 12.80
CA GLU A 58 6.47 1.14 12.14
C GLU A 58 7.59 1.69 11.25
N GLU A 59 7.32 2.74 10.47
CA GLU A 59 8.29 3.27 9.49
C GLU A 59 9.24 4.32 10.08
N THR A 60 8.86 5.01 11.17
CA THR A 60 9.66 6.12 11.72
C THR A 60 10.09 5.94 13.17
N GLY A 61 9.49 5.01 13.91
CA GLY A 61 9.69 4.85 15.34
C GLY A 61 9.06 5.95 16.20
N LEU A 62 8.35 6.91 15.61
CA LEU A 62 7.72 8.01 16.35
C LEU A 62 6.43 7.54 17.03
N THR A 63 6.42 7.57 18.36
CA THR A 63 5.27 7.17 19.18
C THR A 63 4.48 8.35 19.77
N GLN A 64 5.10 9.53 19.84
CA GLN A 64 4.50 10.75 20.38
C GLN A 64 4.01 11.67 19.27
N VAL A 65 3.12 11.14 18.42
CA VAL A 65 2.48 11.88 17.34
C VAL A 65 0.98 11.99 17.57
N ARG A 66 0.39 13.11 17.16
CA ARG A 66 -1.06 13.30 17.18
C ARG A 66 -1.57 13.72 15.82
N ILE A 67 -2.75 13.23 15.45
CA ILE A 67 -3.48 13.67 14.26
C ILE A 67 -4.06 15.06 14.53
N ILE A 68 -3.78 16.01 13.63
CA ILE A 68 -4.33 17.37 13.66
C ILE A 68 -5.58 17.46 12.81
N SER A 69 -5.52 16.88 11.61
CA SER A 69 -6.60 16.97 10.65
C SER A 69 -6.55 15.86 9.62
N TYR A 70 -7.74 15.53 9.12
CA TYR A 70 -7.89 14.79 7.88
C TYR A 70 -7.81 15.79 6.71
N LEU A 71 -6.87 15.56 5.80
CA LEU A 71 -6.60 16.47 4.68
C LEU A 71 -7.43 16.16 3.44
N GLY A 72 -7.94 14.93 3.32
CA GLY A 72 -8.77 14.51 2.21
C GLY A 72 -8.43 13.13 1.66
N LYS A 73 -8.98 12.85 0.49
CA LYS A 73 -8.93 11.54 -0.17
C LYS A 73 -8.54 11.68 -1.63
N MET A 74 -7.75 10.73 -2.12
CA MET A 74 -7.69 10.38 -3.53
C MET A 74 -8.53 9.12 -3.75
N ASP A 75 -9.51 9.18 -4.66
CA ASP A 75 -10.50 8.12 -4.80
C ASP A 75 -9.92 6.80 -5.30
N ASN A 76 -8.91 6.86 -6.17
CA ASN A 76 -8.22 5.69 -6.67
C ASN A 76 -6.81 6.04 -7.13
N GLU A 77 -5.82 5.20 -6.76
CA GLU A 77 -4.44 5.32 -7.26
C GLU A 77 -4.11 4.32 -8.38
N LEU A 78 -5.08 3.49 -8.76
CA LEU A 78 -4.86 2.44 -9.75
C LEU A 78 -5.06 2.99 -11.16
N GLU A 79 -4.11 2.67 -12.02
CA GLU A 79 -4.28 2.73 -13.47
C GLU A 79 -5.34 1.71 -13.94
N PRO A 80 -5.94 1.90 -15.14
CA PRO A 80 -7.00 1.01 -15.64
C PRO A 80 -6.61 -0.47 -15.71
N ASP A 81 -5.36 -0.74 -16.04
CA ASP A 81 -4.72 -2.05 -16.17
C ASP A 81 -4.14 -2.58 -14.84
N SER A 82 -4.42 -1.92 -13.72
CA SER A 82 -3.91 -2.29 -12.42
C SER A 82 -5.00 -2.81 -11.48
N ARG A 83 -4.65 -3.75 -10.62
CA ARG A 83 -5.51 -4.24 -9.53
C ARG A 83 -4.74 -4.20 -8.23
N VAL A 84 -5.46 -4.05 -7.13
CA VAL A 84 -4.89 -4.19 -5.79
C VAL A 84 -5.30 -5.53 -5.19
N ILE A 85 -4.36 -6.24 -4.59
CA ILE A 85 -4.63 -7.45 -3.82
C ILE A 85 -5.41 -7.08 -2.57
N SER A 86 -6.58 -7.69 -2.37
CA SER A 86 -7.49 -7.39 -1.27
C SER A 86 -7.24 -8.23 -0.02
N ARG A 87 -6.60 -9.39 -0.16
CA ARG A 87 -6.21 -10.26 0.95
C ARG A 87 -4.99 -11.09 0.56
N PRO A 88 -4.18 -11.58 1.51
CA PRO A 88 -3.07 -12.48 1.21
C PRO A 88 -3.51 -13.65 0.33
N ILE A 89 -2.83 -13.85 -0.80
CA ILE A 89 -3.20 -14.87 -1.79
C ILE A 89 -1.98 -15.34 -2.58
N GLN A 90 -1.97 -16.62 -2.98
CA GLN A 90 -1.03 -17.15 -3.96
C GLN A 90 -1.73 -17.25 -5.32
N ALA A 91 -1.08 -16.80 -6.38
CA ALA A 91 -1.57 -17.02 -7.74
C ALA A 91 -1.48 -18.51 -8.10
N ARG A 92 -2.28 -18.94 -9.07
CA ARG A 92 -2.36 -20.32 -9.55
C ARG A 92 -1.96 -20.43 -11.02
N LEU A 93 -1.51 -21.59 -11.45
CA LEU A 93 -1.18 -21.83 -12.86
C LEU A 93 -2.41 -21.78 -13.77
N GLU A 94 -3.56 -22.21 -13.26
CA GLU A 94 -4.83 -22.28 -14.00
C GLU A 94 -5.98 -21.60 -13.23
N PRO A 95 -7.07 -21.19 -13.92
CA PRO A 95 -8.23 -20.55 -13.29
C PRO A 95 -9.15 -21.56 -12.58
N ASN A 96 -8.59 -22.35 -11.67
CA ASN A 96 -9.32 -23.30 -10.83
C ASN A 96 -8.68 -23.44 -9.44
N THR A 97 -9.47 -23.86 -8.45
CA THR A 97 -9.04 -23.94 -7.04
C THR A 97 -8.12 -25.12 -6.73
N THR A 98 -8.05 -26.12 -7.62
CA THR A 98 -7.24 -27.33 -7.46
C THR A 98 -5.84 -27.21 -8.07
N SER A 99 -5.62 -26.19 -8.91
CA SER A 99 -4.34 -25.94 -9.57
C SER A 99 -3.25 -25.55 -8.56
N PHE A 100 -2.03 -25.99 -8.84
CA PHE A 100 -0.85 -25.69 -8.02
C PHE A 100 -0.68 -24.17 -7.87
N PRO A 101 -0.56 -23.66 -6.63
CA PRO A 101 -0.23 -22.27 -6.40
C PRO A 101 1.27 -22.02 -6.59
N PHE A 102 1.61 -20.80 -6.99
CA PHE A 102 2.98 -20.30 -6.88
C PHE A 102 3.38 -20.16 -5.40
N MET A 103 4.68 -20.28 -5.10
CA MET A 103 5.18 -20.13 -3.73
C MET A 103 4.98 -18.73 -3.16
N LYS A 104 5.10 -17.68 -3.99
CA LYS A 104 4.93 -16.29 -3.54
C LYS A 104 3.51 -16.04 -3.05
N VAL A 105 3.41 -15.54 -1.83
CA VAL A 105 2.19 -14.94 -1.29
C VAL A 105 2.19 -13.45 -1.64
N PHE A 106 1.16 -12.99 -2.34
CA PHE A 106 0.92 -11.58 -2.58
C PHE A 106 0.17 -10.97 -1.39
N SER A 107 0.76 -9.96 -0.75
CA SER A 107 0.17 -9.28 0.40
C SER A 107 -0.95 -8.31 0.00
N ARG A 108 -1.86 -8.04 0.94
CA ARG A 108 -2.89 -7.01 0.79
C ARG A 108 -2.25 -5.64 0.49
N GLY A 109 -2.87 -4.88 -0.41
CA GLY A 109 -2.41 -3.55 -0.80
C GLY A 109 -1.36 -3.52 -1.91
N LEU A 110 -0.80 -4.69 -2.26
CA LEU A 110 0.10 -4.83 -3.39
C LEU A 110 -0.65 -4.56 -4.70
N THR A 111 -0.07 -3.73 -5.56
CA THR A 111 -0.59 -3.50 -6.91
C THR A 111 0.00 -4.55 -7.86
N VAL A 112 -0.84 -5.13 -8.71
CA VAL A 112 -0.48 -6.12 -9.74
C VAL A 112 -1.10 -5.69 -11.08
N HIS A 113 -0.52 -6.13 -12.20
CA HIS A 113 -1.05 -5.84 -13.52
C HIS A 113 -2.19 -6.82 -13.88
N TYR A 114 -3.21 -6.32 -14.57
CA TYR A 114 -4.39 -7.05 -15.03
C TYR A 114 -4.19 -7.57 -16.45
N GLU A 115 -4.34 -8.88 -16.65
CA GLU A 115 -4.18 -9.53 -17.96
C GLU A 115 -5.51 -9.99 -18.57
N GLY A 116 -6.56 -10.15 -17.76
CA GLY A 116 -7.85 -10.65 -18.23
C GLY A 116 -8.62 -11.42 -17.16
N THR A 117 -9.91 -11.67 -17.40
CA THR A 117 -10.77 -12.45 -16.50
C THR A 117 -11.33 -13.66 -17.23
N GLN A 118 -11.36 -14.80 -16.55
CA GLN A 118 -12.00 -16.03 -17.00
C GLN A 118 -12.74 -16.67 -15.82
N ASN A 119 -14.05 -16.88 -15.97
CA ASN A 119 -14.93 -17.37 -14.90
C ASN A 119 -14.77 -16.52 -13.62
N ASN A 120 -14.52 -17.16 -12.48
CA ASN A 120 -14.33 -16.53 -11.18
C ASN A 120 -12.86 -16.18 -10.88
N PHE A 121 -12.00 -16.15 -11.91
CA PHE A 121 -10.58 -15.87 -11.77
C PHE A 121 -10.13 -14.74 -12.68
N THR A 122 -9.17 -13.97 -12.19
CA THR A 122 -8.48 -12.93 -12.94
C THR A 122 -7.02 -13.31 -13.09
N LYS A 123 -6.53 -13.23 -14.32
CA LYS A 123 -5.14 -13.40 -14.64
C LYS A 123 -4.41 -12.11 -14.32
N ILE A 124 -3.32 -12.23 -13.58
CA ILE A 124 -2.45 -11.12 -13.19
C ILE A 124 -1.03 -11.39 -13.66
N SER A 125 -0.26 -10.32 -13.82
CA SER A 125 1.19 -10.39 -13.90
C SER A 125 1.85 -9.52 -12.84
N TYR A 126 2.99 -9.97 -12.35
CA TYR A 126 3.80 -9.29 -11.36
C TYR A 126 5.28 -9.58 -11.64
N VAL A 127 6.09 -8.54 -11.61
CA VAL A 127 7.54 -8.60 -11.80
C VAL A 127 8.21 -8.09 -10.53
N GLU A 128 9.14 -8.87 -10.01
CA GLU A 128 10.05 -8.44 -8.96
C GLU A 128 11.44 -8.25 -9.55
N TYR A 129 12.04 -7.11 -9.28
CA TYR A 129 13.38 -6.78 -9.74
C TYR A 129 14.40 -7.03 -8.64
N ASP A 130 15.63 -7.31 -9.04
CA ASP A 130 16.76 -7.53 -8.13
C ASP A 130 17.05 -6.33 -7.23
N GLN A 131 16.85 -5.12 -7.76
CA GLN A 131 17.01 -3.88 -7.04
C GLN A 131 16.15 -2.77 -7.63
N MET A 132 15.94 -1.74 -6.83
CA MET A 132 15.23 -0.53 -7.19
C MET A 132 15.98 0.65 -6.53
N PRO A 133 15.97 1.86 -7.10
CA PRO A 133 15.17 2.29 -8.26
C PRO A 133 15.78 1.92 -9.63
N ASN A 134 17.02 1.43 -9.67
CA ASN A 134 17.75 1.14 -10.91
C ASN A 134 17.90 -0.39 -11.09
N PRO A 135 16.87 -1.10 -11.57
CA PRO A 135 16.91 -2.54 -11.73
C PRO A 135 17.97 -2.95 -12.75
N THR A 136 18.71 -4.02 -12.45
CA THR A 136 19.69 -4.61 -13.37
C THR A 136 19.26 -5.97 -13.90
N ALA A 137 18.35 -6.65 -13.20
CA ALA A 137 17.75 -7.90 -13.63
C ALA A 137 16.32 -8.06 -13.08
N ILE A 138 15.56 -8.95 -13.72
CA ILE A 138 14.32 -9.46 -13.15
C ILE A 138 14.71 -10.61 -12.22
N ASP A 139 14.36 -10.51 -10.94
CA ASP A 139 14.56 -11.59 -9.96
C ASP A 139 13.57 -12.72 -10.27
N PHE A 140 12.28 -12.38 -10.41
CA PHE A 140 11.30 -13.29 -10.99
C PHE A 140 10.08 -12.56 -11.55
N GLN A 141 9.35 -13.27 -12.41
CA GLN A 141 8.05 -12.87 -12.92
C GLN A 141 7.03 -13.96 -12.66
N ILE A 142 5.86 -13.56 -12.18
CA ILE A 142 4.70 -14.44 -12.03
C ILE A 142 3.61 -13.97 -12.98
N VAL A 143 3.10 -14.90 -13.77
CA VAL A 143 1.86 -14.75 -14.51
C VAL A 143 0.93 -15.88 -14.07
N GLY A 144 -0.19 -15.55 -13.46
CA GLY A 144 -1.05 -16.55 -12.85
C GLY A 144 -2.45 -16.04 -12.55
N TRP A 145 -3.28 -16.92 -12.00
CA TRP A 145 -4.69 -16.69 -11.75
C TRP A 145 -4.98 -16.52 -10.26
N VAL A 146 -5.73 -15.49 -9.93
CA VAL A 146 -6.25 -15.26 -8.57
C VAL A 146 -7.77 -15.22 -8.60
N PRO A 147 -8.48 -15.65 -7.55
CA PRO A 147 -9.93 -15.48 -7.47
C PRO A 147 -10.33 -14.01 -7.59
N ASN A 148 -11.46 -13.74 -8.25
CA ASN A 148 -11.96 -12.37 -8.44
C ASN A 148 -12.24 -11.65 -7.12
N ASP A 149 -12.53 -12.39 -6.04
CA ASP A 149 -12.73 -11.85 -4.69
C ASP A 149 -11.43 -11.47 -3.95
N ALA A 150 -10.28 -11.85 -4.49
CA ALA A 150 -8.97 -11.58 -3.89
C ALA A 150 -8.32 -10.29 -4.42
N ILE A 151 -9.01 -9.58 -5.32
CA ILE A 151 -8.53 -8.36 -5.96
C ILE A 151 -9.59 -7.27 -5.99
N SER A 152 -9.14 -6.04 -6.20
CA SER A 152 -10.01 -4.88 -6.35
C SER A 152 -9.50 -3.89 -7.40
N THR A 153 -10.43 -3.12 -7.93
CA THR A 153 -10.20 -1.95 -8.77
C THR A 153 -10.22 -0.63 -7.99
N HIS A 154 -10.44 -0.68 -6.67
CA HIS A 154 -10.59 0.50 -5.81
C HIS A 154 -9.51 0.51 -4.73
N LYS A 155 -8.54 1.41 -4.89
CA LYS A 155 -7.45 1.66 -3.93
C LYS A 155 -7.46 3.15 -3.54
N PRO A 156 -8.37 3.58 -2.67
CA PRO A 156 -8.39 4.97 -2.21
C PRO A 156 -7.23 5.26 -1.25
N ARG A 157 -6.65 6.46 -1.33
CA ARG A 157 -5.67 6.96 -0.35
C ARG A 157 -6.24 8.10 0.48
N HIS A 158 -6.04 8.02 1.78
CA HIS A 158 -6.44 9.00 2.78
C HIS A 158 -5.21 9.74 3.29
N PHE A 159 -5.32 11.05 3.43
CA PHE A 159 -4.22 11.92 3.83
C PHE A 159 -4.48 12.54 5.18
N PHE A 160 -3.49 12.49 6.07
CA PHE A 160 -3.58 13.03 7.42
C PHE A 160 -2.43 14.00 7.69
N HIS A 161 -2.73 15.07 8.41
CA HIS A 161 -1.73 15.95 9.00
C HIS A 161 -1.49 15.54 10.44
N LEU A 162 -0.24 15.27 10.78
CA LEU A 162 0.18 14.91 12.13
C LEU A 162 1.24 15.90 12.63
N VAL A 163 1.39 16.00 13.95
CA VAL A 163 2.51 16.70 14.58
C VAL A 163 3.19 15.79 15.60
N CYS A 164 4.50 15.99 15.78
CA CYS A 164 5.28 15.34 16.82
C CYS A 164 5.35 16.24 18.06
N GLU A 165 5.13 15.68 19.25
CA GLU A 165 5.04 16.45 20.50
C GLU A 165 6.40 16.76 21.17
N LYS A 166 7.54 16.48 20.52
CA LYS A 166 8.85 16.82 21.08
C LYS A 166 9.36 18.19 20.62
N GLU A 167 9.65 19.03 21.61
CA GLU A 167 10.68 20.05 21.54
C GLU A 167 12.02 19.32 21.33
N THR A 168 12.54 19.32 20.10
CA THR A 168 13.87 18.74 19.84
C THR A 168 14.89 19.54 20.64
N ALA A 169 15.46 18.94 21.69
CA ALA A 169 16.64 19.48 22.34
C ALA A 169 17.69 19.72 21.25
N VAL A 170 18.12 20.98 21.13
CA VAL A 170 19.17 21.40 20.21
C VAL A 170 20.44 20.69 20.65
N SER A 171 20.92 19.74 19.83
CA SER A 171 22.27 19.18 19.94
C SER A 171 23.30 20.15 19.42
#